data_AF-A0A6N8XFA2-F1
#
_entry.id   AF-A0A6N8XFA2-F1
#
_cell.length_a   1.000
_cell.length_b   1.000
_cell.length_c   1.000
_cell.angle_alpha   90.00
_cell.angle_beta   90.00
_cell.angle_gamma   90.00
#
_symmetry.space_group_name_H-M   'P 1'
#
loop_
_entity.id
_entity.type
_entity.pdbx_description
1 polymer ?
#
loop_
_entity_poly.entity_id
_entity_poly.type
_entity_poly.pdbx_seq_one_letter_code
_entity_poly.pdbx_strand_id
1 'polypeptide(L)'
;MHDPLSIDPRAAAAENANRTLRALCRDLAAGQLRLDDFDPGIVAELREVLADVEPQRDSFAYAGVGSRRTPPEILAAMADIAQTLGDAGTALSTGGADGADKAFETGALRTDAPITVHTPWPGYNGYRPGRDPEKDLDVVHPKSTETLQGRAYAELAREHHPYWNRCGRGARALFVRNVSILAGALDGEGGTLPVRAVIAYTPNGLPVGREAAGTGHTLRTAASLHVPCVNLSRRTPPERNAAALAAVPAIVRDAILGRVPGLPR
;
A
#
# COMPACT_ATOMS: atom_id res chain seq x y z
N MET A 1 -12.30 33.97 -11.17
CA MET A 1 -12.78 33.34 -9.93
C MET A 1 -12.23 31.92 -9.91
N HIS A 2 -11.29 31.63 -9.03
CA HIS A 2 -10.99 30.30 -8.48
C HIS A 2 -10.13 30.50 -7.23
N ASP A 3 -10.40 29.71 -6.20
CA ASP A 3 -9.92 29.82 -4.82
C ASP A 3 -10.35 28.53 -4.09
N PRO A 4 -9.67 28.08 -3.02
CA PRO A 4 -8.26 27.72 -2.93
C PRO A 4 -8.11 26.18 -3.02
N LEU A 5 -7.28 25.54 -2.18
CA LEU A 5 -7.11 24.09 -2.03
C LEU A 5 -6.51 23.34 -3.23
N SER A 6 -5.70 24.02 -4.07
CA SER A 6 -4.73 23.33 -4.93
C SER A 6 -3.41 23.11 -4.19
N ILE A 7 -3.04 21.85 -4.18
CA ILE A 7 -1.94 21.16 -3.52
C ILE A 7 -1.76 19.99 -4.54
N ASP A 8 -0.63 19.72 -5.23
CA ASP A 8 -0.46 18.71 -6.35
C ASP A 8 0.27 17.34 -6.03
N PRO A 9 -0.09 16.20 -6.65
CA PRO A 9 0.27 14.86 -6.15
C PRO A 9 1.76 14.56 -5.96
N ARG A 10 2.65 15.29 -6.65
CA ARG A 10 4.11 15.06 -6.65
C ARG A 10 4.69 15.02 -5.24
N ALA A 11 4.19 15.82 -4.32
CA ALA A 11 4.67 15.78 -2.94
C ALA A 11 3.84 14.95 -1.96
N ALA A 12 2.82 14.20 -2.39
CA ALA A 12 2.34 13.08 -1.59
C ALA A 12 3.34 11.91 -1.73
N ALA A 13 3.82 11.69 -2.96
CA ALA A 13 4.96 10.81 -3.24
C ALA A 13 6.21 11.30 -2.47
N ALA A 14 6.53 12.60 -2.59
CA ALA A 14 7.60 13.19 -1.79
C ALA A 14 7.33 13.07 -0.29
N GLU A 15 6.12 13.22 0.25
CA GLU A 15 5.83 13.15 1.71
C GLU A 15 6.12 11.75 2.29
N ASN A 16 6.06 10.68 1.49
CA ASN A 16 6.42 9.34 1.96
C ASN A 16 7.92 9.03 1.75
N ALA A 17 8.51 9.45 0.63
CA ALA A 17 9.97 9.46 0.48
C ALA A 17 10.62 10.29 1.62
N ASN A 18 10.05 11.45 1.92
CA ASN A 18 10.36 12.33 3.04
C ASN A 18 10.31 11.62 4.40
N ARG A 19 9.50 10.59 4.65
CA ARG A 19 9.56 9.96 5.98
C ARG A 19 10.85 9.17 6.20
N THR A 20 11.40 8.59 5.12
CA THR A 20 12.73 7.97 5.12
C THR A 20 13.84 9.02 4.98
N LEU A 21 13.69 9.99 4.08
CA LEU A 21 14.66 11.08 3.89
C LEU A 21 14.74 12.05 5.09
N ARG A 22 13.64 12.49 5.71
CA ARG A 22 13.62 13.29 6.97
C ARG A 22 14.01 12.46 8.21
N ALA A 23 14.17 11.15 8.09
CA ALA A 23 14.92 10.37 9.09
C ALA A 23 16.42 10.54 8.81
N LEU A 24 16.87 10.18 7.59
CA LEU A 24 18.25 10.32 7.14
C LEU A 24 18.82 11.74 7.38
N CYS A 25 18.07 12.79 7.04
CA CYS A 25 18.44 14.19 7.25
C CYS A 25 18.46 14.61 8.72
N ARG A 26 17.65 13.99 9.59
CA ARG A 26 17.74 14.21 11.05
C ARG A 26 19.03 13.62 11.59
N ASP A 27 19.32 12.39 11.19
CA ASP A 27 20.48 11.64 11.67
C ASP A 27 21.78 12.29 11.14
N LEU A 28 21.77 12.78 9.89
CA LEU A 28 22.85 13.62 9.32
C LEU A 28 23.00 14.97 10.07
N ALA A 29 21.91 15.71 10.31
CA ALA A 29 21.95 17.01 10.99
C ALA A 29 22.32 16.90 12.49
N ALA A 30 22.03 15.77 13.12
CA ALA A 30 22.46 15.44 14.48
C ALA A 30 23.89 14.86 14.55
N GLY A 31 24.57 14.68 13.42
CA GLY A 31 25.92 14.10 13.35
C GLY A 31 25.98 12.61 13.67
N GLN A 32 24.84 11.91 13.62
CA GLN A 32 24.69 10.47 13.84
C GLN A 32 24.97 9.64 12.57
N LEU A 33 24.93 10.29 11.40
CA LEU A 33 25.44 9.82 10.12
C LEU A 33 26.33 10.91 9.49
N ARG A 34 27.20 10.54 8.55
CA ARG A 34 27.96 11.46 7.70
C ARG A 34 27.61 11.19 6.24
N LEU A 35 27.65 12.21 5.38
CA LEU A 35 27.48 12.00 3.93
C LEU A 35 28.61 11.14 3.34
N ASP A 36 29.79 11.18 3.97
CA ASP A 36 30.98 10.42 3.61
C ASP A 36 30.83 8.90 3.88
N ASP A 37 29.79 8.49 4.63
CA ASP A 37 29.48 7.07 4.91
C ASP A 37 28.71 6.40 3.74
N PHE A 38 28.37 7.16 2.69
CA PHE A 38 27.59 6.71 1.53
C PHE A 38 28.41 6.78 0.24
N ASP A 39 28.06 5.94 -0.74
CA ASP A 39 28.70 5.97 -2.06
C ASP A 39 28.48 7.33 -2.78
N PRO A 40 29.50 7.90 -3.46
CA PRO A 40 29.36 9.20 -4.13
C PRO A 40 28.21 9.31 -5.15
N GLY A 41 27.82 8.19 -5.78
CA GLY A 41 26.63 8.13 -6.65
C GLY A 41 25.33 8.25 -5.86
N ILE A 42 25.24 7.57 -4.71
CA ILE A 42 24.10 7.71 -3.79
C ILE A 42 24.00 9.15 -3.27
N VAL A 43 25.14 9.80 -3.00
CA VAL A 43 25.18 11.21 -2.58
C VAL A 43 24.76 12.18 -3.72
N ALA A 44 24.89 11.78 -4.99
CA ALA A 44 24.35 12.53 -6.12
C ALA A 44 22.83 12.33 -6.26
N GLU A 45 22.36 11.08 -6.30
CA GLU A 45 20.91 10.75 -6.38
C GLU A 45 20.13 11.37 -5.21
N LEU A 46 20.67 11.32 -3.99
CA LEU A 46 20.05 11.97 -2.83
C LEU A 46 19.93 13.49 -2.99
N ARG A 47 20.87 14.17 -3.67
CA ARG A 47 20.80 15.63 -3.89
C ARG A 47 19.73 16.00 -4.91
N GLU A 48 19.54 15.21 -5.94
CA GLU A 48 18.44 15.40 -6.91
C GLU A 48 17.08 15.18 -6.23
N VAL A 49 16.93 14.09 -5.46
CA VAL A 49 15.71 13.79 -4.70
C VAL A 49 15.43 14.83 -3.59
N LEU A 50 16.46 15.51 -3.06
CA LEU A 50 16.30 16.60 -2.09
C LEU A 50 15.93 17.95 -2.72
N ALA A 51 16.12 18.13 -4.03
CA ALA A 51 15.79 19.38 -4.72
C ALA A 51 14.31 19.51 -5.10
N ASP A 52 13.63 18.38 -5.33
CA ASP A 52 12.28 18.29 -5.92
C ASP A 52 11.12 18.29 -4.88
N VAL A 53 11.37 18.77 -3.65
CA VAL A 53 10.46 18.62 -2.50
C VAL A 53 9.71 19.91 -2.14
N GLU A 54 8.67 20.25 -2.90
CA GLU A 54 7.67 21.29 -2.53
C GLU A 54 6.29 20.70 -2.17
N PRO A 55 5.64 21.08 -1.04
CA PRO A 55 4.55 20.31 -0.39
C PRO A 55 3.14 20.50 -0.99
N GLN A 56 2.56 19.38 -1.46
CA GLN A 56 1.49 19.25 -2.47
C GLN A 56 1.04 17.73 -2.46
N ARG A 57 -0.14 17.06 -2.69
CA ARG A 57 -1.65 17.16 -2.71
C ARG A 57 -2.22 16.26 -1.62
N ASP A 58 -3.50 16.41 -1.34
CA ASP A 58 -4.40 15.40 -0.75
C ASP A 58 -4.58 14.08 -1.56
N SER A 59 -3.74 13.78 -2.55
CA SER A 59 -3.87 12.57 -3.39
C SER A 59 -3.03 11.43 -2.82
N PHE A 60 -3.69 10.30 -2.55
CA PHE A 60 -3.07 9.13 -1.94
C PHE A 60 -3.69 7.84 -2.45
N ALA A 61 -3.05 6.72 -2.13
CA ALA A 61 -3.58 5.39 -2.37
C ALA A 61 -4.09 4.73 -1.08
N TYR A 62 -5.00 3.77 -1.21
CA TYR A 62 -5.28 2.79 -0.16
C TYR A 62 -4.85 1.38 -0.62
N ALA A 63 -4.41 0.56 0.33
CA ALA A 63 -4.05 -0.83 0.06
C ALA A 63 -5.28 -1.72 0.28
N GLY A 64 -5.86 -2.23 -0.81
CA GLY A 64 -6.96 -3.19 -0.79
C GLY A 64 -6.42 -4.63 -0.84
N VAL A 65 -6.49 -5.36 0.28
CA VAL A 65 -5.90 -6.70 0.42
C VAL A 65 -6.78 -7.65 1.24
N GLY A 66 -6.63 -8.96 1.12
CA GLY A 66 -7.29 -9.87 2.05
C GLY A 66 -7.04 -11.35 1.84
N SER A 67 -7.84 -12.17 2.52
CA SER A 67 -7.79 -13.62 2.33
C SER A 67 -8.49 -14.04 1.04
N ARG A 68 -7.99 -15.08 0.38
CA ARG A 68 -8.73 -15.74 -0.72
C ARG A 68 -10.01 -16.44 -0.25
N ARG A 69 -10.18 -16.61 1.07
CA ARG A 69 -11.40 -17.12 1.74
C ARG A 69 -12.17 -15.98 2.44
N THR A 70 -12.21 -14.79 1.85
CA THR A 70 -13.03 -13.68 2.36
C THR A 70 -14.52 -13.98 2.08
N PRO A 71 -15.44 -13.85 3.05
CA PRO A 71 -16.86 -14.15 2.86
C PRO A 71 -17.52 -13.28 1.77
N PRO A 72 -18.54 -13.79 1.03
CA PRO A 72 -19.17 -13.06 -0.07
C PRO A 72 -19.72 -11.68 0.32
N GLU A 73 -20.28 -11.53 1.52
CA GLU A 73 -20.79 -10.26 2.03
C GLU A 73 -19.69 -9.24 2.32
N ILE A 74 -18.47 -9.71 2.65
CA ILE A 74 -17.29 -8.84 2.80
C ILE A 74 -16.67 -8.54 1.44
N LEU A 75 -16.69 -9.47 0.48
CA LEU A 75 -16.26 -9.20 -0.90
C LEU A 75 -17.14 -8.14 -1.57
N ALA A 76 -18.46 -8.18 -1.38
CA ALA A 76 -19.37 -7.14 -1.84
C ALA A 76 -19.02 -5.78 -1.21
N ALA A 77 -18.89 -5.71 0.12
CA ALA A 77 -18.50 -4.49 0.81
C ALA A 77 -17.12 -3.96 0.37
N MET A 78 -16.15 -4.83 0.06
CA MET A 78 -14.85 -4.43 -0.49
C MET A 78 -14.97 -3.76 -1.87
N ALA A 79 -15.81 -4.29 -2.76
CA ALA A 79 -16.07 -3.68 -4.06
C ALA A 79 -16.81 -2.34 -3.93
N ASP A 80 -17.79 -2.25 -3.04
CA ASP A 80 -18.57 -1.02 -2.84
C ASP A 80 -17.76 0.08 -2.12
N ILE A 81 -16.86 -0.31 -1.21
CA ILE A 81 -15.84 0.59 -0.64
C ILE A 81 -14.88 1.06 -1.74
N ALA A 82 -14.39 0.14 -2.58
CA ALA A 82 -13.43 0.47 -3.62
C ALA A 82 -13.99 1.44 -4.67
N GLN A 83 -15.24 1.22 -5.09
CA GLN A 83 -15.94 2.16 -5.96
C GLN A 83 -16.11 3.51 -5.27
N THR A 84 -16.61 3.54 -4.02
CA THR A 84 -16.80 4.80 -3.27
C THR A 84 -15.51 5.62 -3.10
N LEU A 85 -14.35 4.94 -3.04
CA LEU A 85 -13.04 5.59 -2.96
C LEU A 85 -12.52 6.03 -4.33
N GLY A 86 -12.78 5.26 -5.39
CA GLY A 86 -12.47 5.64 -6.76
C GLY A 86 -13.32 6.82 -7.27
N ASP A 87 -14.61 6.85 -6.94
CA ASP A 87 -15.54 7.97 -7.17
C ASP A 87 -15.02 9.27 -6.49
N ALA A 88 -14.22 9.12 -5.43
CA ALA A 88 -13.56 10.21 -4.70
C ALA A 88 -12.08 10.41 -5.11
N GLY A 89 -11.65 9.86 -6.25
CA GLY A 89 -10.30 10.02 -6.81
C GLY A 89 -9.17 9.35 -6.02
N THR A 90 -9.48 8.42 -5.11
CA THR A 90 -8.48 7.74 -4.27
C THR A 90 -7.99 6.46 -4.96
N ALA A 91 -6.68 6.39 -5.25
CA ALA A 91 -6.09 5.29 -6.00
C ALA A 91 -6.08 3.95 -5.23
N LEU A 92 -6.21 2.83 -5.95
CA LEU A 92 -6.12 1.48 -5.41
C LEU A 92 -4.72 0.90 -5.61
N SER A 93 -4.08 0.50 -4.52
CA SER A 93 -2.95 -0.43 -4.54
C SER A 93 -3.43 -1.83 -4.13
N THR A 94 -3.24 -2.83 -4.99
CA THR A 94 -3.66 -4.22 -4.72
C THR A 94 -2.70 -5.25 -5.31
N GLY A 95 -3.03 -6.53 -5.17
CA GLY A 95 -2.13 -7.65 -5.43
C GLY A 95 -2.56 -8.66 -6.49
N GLY A 96 -3.74 -8.51 -7.11
CA GLY A 96 -4.22 -9.39 -8.18
C GLY A 96 -4.46 -10.85 -7.77
N ALA A 97 -4.58 -11.15 -6.47
CA ALA A 97 -4.98 -12.47 -5.98
C ALA A 97 -6.51 -12.68 -6.01
N ASP A 98 -6.93 -13.93 -5.93
CA ASP A 98 -8.36 -14.29 -5.90
C ASP A 98 -9.03 -13.83 -4.59
N GLY A 99 -10.34 -13.56 -4.65
CA GLY A 99 -11.10 -13.07 -3.50
C GLY A 99 -10.89 -11.58 -3.28
N ALA A 100 -10.31 -11.19 -2.13
CA ALA A 100 -10.28 -9.79 -1.68
C ALA A 100 -9.59 -8.83 -2.64
N ASP A 101 -8.33 -9.11 -3.06
CA ASP A 101 -7.58 -8.26 -3.99
C ASP A 101 -8.41 -8.00 -5.28
N LYS A 102 -9.04 -9.06 -5.84
CA LYS A 102 -9.92 -8.96 -7.01
C LYS A 102 -11.24 -8.23 -6.75
N ALA A 103 -11.79 -8.29 -5.54
CA ALA A 103 -13.02 -7.56 -5.19
C ALA A 103 -12.78 -6.04 -5.11
N PHE A 104 -11.66 -5.61 -4.50
CA PHE A 104 -11.24 -4.21 -4.55
C PHE A 104 -11.04 -3.74 -6.00
N GLU A 105 -10.31 -4.50 -6.81
CA GLU A 105 -10.13 -4.19 -8.24
C GLU A 105 -11.48 -4.08 -8.97
N THR A 106 -12.41 -5.01 -8.75
CA THR A 106 -13.73 -5.04 -9.40
C THR A 106 -14.65 -3.88 -9.00
N GLY A 107 -14.37 -3.22 -7.87
CA GLY A 107 -15.02 -1.97 -7.48
C GLY A 107 -14.35 -0.74 -8.08
N ALA A 108 -13.03 -0.67 -8.02
CA ALA A 108 -12.25 0.45 -8.56
C ALA A 108 -12.35 0.55 -10.09
N LEU A 109 -12.45 -0.57 -10.82
CA LEU A 109 -12.69 -0.65 -12.27
C LEU A 109 -14.01 -0.03 -12.77
N ARG A 110 -14.82 0.53 -11.87
CA ARG A 110 -16.06 1.27 -12.17
C ARG A 110 -15.84 2.79 -12.20
N THR A 111 -14.59 3.24 -12.05
CA THR A 111 -14.18 4.62 -11.76
C THR A 111 -12.89 4.95 -12.51
N ASP A 112 -12.62 6.24 -12.73
CA ASP A 112 -11.41 6.70 -13.43
C ASP A 112 -10.18 6.84 -12.50
N ALA A 113 -10.24 6.33 -11.26
CA ALA A 113 -9.15 6.45 -10.30
C ALA A 113 -8.01 5.43 -10.57
N PRO A 114 -6.72 5.81 -10.44
CA PRO A 114 -5.61 4.91 -10.75
C PRO A 114 -5.64 3.59 -9.96
N ILE A 115 -5.41 2.48 -10.66
CA ILE A 115 -5.34 1.13 -10.10
C ILE A 115 -3.94 0.57 -10.36
N THR A 116 -3.26 0.08 -9.31
CA THR A 116 -1.98 -0.61 -9.43
C THR A 116 -2.05 -2.02 -8.85
N VAL A 117 -1.80 -3.01 -9.70
CA VAL A 117 -1.75 -4.43 -9.37
C VAL A 117 -0.29 -4.87 -9.25
N HIS A 118 0.18 -5.04 -8.02
CA HIS A 118 1.53 -5.53 -7.72
C HIS A 118 1.58 -7.06 -7.86
N THR A 119 2.51 -7.57 -8.66
CA THR A 119 2.61 -9.00 -9.02
C THR A 119 3.92 -9.63 -8.53
N PRO A 120 3.88 -10.87 -7.97
CA PRO A 120 5.08 -11.54 -7.46
C PRO A 120 5.99 -12.07 -8.59
N TRP A 121 5.46 -12.20 -9.80
CA TRP A 121 6.17 -12.51 -11.04
C TRP A 121 5.28 -12.15 -12.25
N PRO A 122 5.86 -11.90 -13.44
CA PRO A 122 5.08 -11.66 -14.67
C PRO A 122 4.13 -12.83 -14.98
N GLY A 123 2.88 -12.54 -15.33
CA GLY A 123 1.86 -13.55 -15.64
C GLY A 123 1.15 -14.15 -14.42
N TYR A 124 1.48 -13.73 -13.19
CA TYR A 124 0.70 -14.10 -12.01
C TYR A 124 -0.78 -13.75 -12.20
N ASN A 125 -1.68 -14.72 -12.01
CA ASN A 125 -3.14 -14.59 -12.22
C ASN A 125 -3.56 -13.92 -13.57
N GLY A 126 -2.70 -14.00 -14.60
CA GLY A 126 -2.96 -13.43 -15.93
C GLY A 126 -2.42 -12.00 -16.14
N TYR A 127 -2.04 -11.29 -15.08
CA TYR A 127 -1.54 -9.91 -15.17
C TYR A 127 -0.13 -9.86 -15.81
N ARG A 128 0.04 -9.04 -16.85
CA ARG A 128 1.31 -8.82 -17.56
C ARG A 128 1.88 -7.46 -17.15
N PRO A 129 3.18 -7.32 -16.82
CA PRO A 129 3.75 -6.04 -16.38
C PRO A 129 3.60 -4.90 -17.41
N GLY A 130 3.35 -3.68 -16.93
CA GLY A 130 3.00 -2.50 -17.73
C GLY A 130 1.52 -2.12 -17.60
N ARG A 131 1.05 -1.16 -18.40
CA ARG A 131 -0.38 -0.79 -18.48
C ARG A 131 -1.16 -1.91 -19.16
N ASP A 132 -2.30 -2.29 -18.60
CA ASP A 132 -3.30 -3.18 -19.20
C ASP A 132 -4.39 -2.32 -19.86
N PRO A 133 -4.37 -2.12 -21.20
CA PRO A 133 -5.28 -1.20 -21.87
C PRO A 133 -6.72 -1.72 -22.00
N GLU A 134 -7.00 -2.98 -21.62
CA GLU A 134 -8.35 -3.53 -21.57
C GLU A 134 -9.05 -3.25 -20.24
N LYS A 135 -8.27 -2.98 -19.18
CA LYS A 135 -8.72 -2.80 -17.79
C LYS A 135 -8.26 -1.46 -17.19
N ASP A 136 -7.63 -0.63 -18.02
CA ASP A 136 -6.98 0.64 -17.70
C ASP A 136 -6.24 0.71 -16.34
N LEU A 137 -5.49 -0.35 -16.03
CA LEU A 137 -4.74 -0.49 -14.78
C LEU A 137 -3.25 -0.73 -15.02
N ASP A 138 -2.42 -0.42 -14.03
CA ASP A 138 -0.97 -0.64 -14.09
C ASP A 138 -0.54 -1.90 -13.35
N VAL A 139 0.28 -2.73 -13.99
CA VAL A 139 0.82 -3.96 -13.41
C VAL A 139 2.30 -3.77 -13.07
N VAL A 140 2.58 -3.65 -11.77
CA VAL A 140 3.95 -3.52 -11.25
C VAL A 140 4.50 -4.89 -10.88
N HIS A 141 5.78 -5.14 -11.18
CA HIS A 141 6.51 -6.31 -10.67
C HIS A 141 7.80 -5.88 -9.95
N PRO A 142 7.88 -5.95 -8.61
CA PRO A 142 9.08 -5.60 -7.87
C PRO A 142 10.21 -6.60 -8.15
N LYS A 143 11.23 -6.15 -8.89
CA LYS A 143 12.44 -6.91 -9.24
C LYS A 143 13.36 -7.12 -8.01
N SER A 144 12.91 -7.99 -7.11
CA SER A 144 13.38 -8.18 -5.72
C SER A 144 14.90 -8.31 -5.47
N THR A 145 15.69 -8.65 -6.49
CA THR A 145 17.15 -8.75 -6.40
C THR A 145 17.90 -7.74 -7.25
N GLU A 146 17.27 -7.23 -8.32
CA GLU A 146 17.93 -6.42 -9.36
C GLU A 146 18.02 -4.94 -8.94
N THR A 147 16.91 -4.34 -8.47
CA THR A 147 16.86 -2.92 -8.10
C THR A 147 17.10 -2.71 -6.60
N LEU A 148 17.59 -1.52 -6.21
CA LEU A 148 17.77 -1.14 -4.81
C LEU A 148 16.43 -1.19 -4.04
N GLN A 149 15.38 -0.61 -4.64
CA GLN A 149 13.98 -0.69 -4.19
C GLN A 149 13.53 -2.14 -3.97
N GLY A 150 13.78 -3.04 -4.93
CA GLY A 150 13.43 -4.46 -4.83
C GLY A 150 14.12 -5.17 -3.66
N ARG A 151 15.40 -4.85 -3.41
CA ARG A 151 16.15 -5.36 -2.26
C ARG A 151 15.65 -4.81 -0.93
N ALA A 152 15.33 -3.52 -0.85
CA ALA A 152 14.72 -2.92 0.34
C ALA A 152 13.36 -3.56 0.67
N TYR A 153 12.53 -3.84 -0.35
CA TYR A 153 11.27 -4.57 -0.17
C TYR A 153 11.49 -6.03 0.27
N ALA A 154 12.59 -6.67 -0.14
CA ALA A 154 12.94 -8.02 0.32
C ALA A 154 13.38 -8.05 1.80
N GLU A 155 14.11 -7.03 2.27
CA GLU A 155 14.52 -6.95 3.67
C GLU A 155 13.35 -6.62 4.61
N LEU A 156 12.48 -5.67 4.25
CA LEU A 156 11.26 -5.41 5.03
C LEU A 156 10.27 -6.59 4.98
N ALA A 157 10.23 -7.31 3.85
CA ALA A 157 9.46 -8.56 3.75
C ALA A 157 10.03 -9.66 4.66
N ARG A 158 11.36 -9.75 4.79
CA ARG A 158 12.07 -10.68 5.67
C ARG A 158 11.80 -10.37 7.15
N GLU A 159 11.93 -9.11 7.55
CA GLU A 159 11.78 -8.67 8.94
C GLU A 159 10.44 -9.13 9.55
N HIS A 160 9.34 -8.88 8.85
CA HIS A 160 8.01 -9.17 9.37
C HIS A 160 7.52 -10.61 9.07
N HIS A 161 8.39 -11.52 8.63
CA HIS A 161 8.05 -12.91 8.35
C HIS A 161 8.81 -13.91 9.25
N PRO A 162 8.16 -14.53 10.27
CA PRO A 162 8.84 -15.27 11.35
C PRO A 162 9.58 -16.53 10.92
N TYR A 163 9.37 -17.02 9.69
CA TYR A 163 10.04 -18.22 9.16
C TYR A 163 10.66 -17.98 7.77
N TRP A 164 11.15 -16.77 7.47
CA TRP A 164 11.65 -16.38 6.14
C TRP A 164 12.63 -17.39 5.51
N ASN A 165 13.56 -17.92 6.30
CA ASN A 165 14.56 -18.87 5.82
C ASN A 165 13.95 -20.20 5.34
N ARG A 166 12.73 -20.55 5.81
CA ARG A 166 11.94 -21.72 5.36
C ARG A 166 11.07 -21.43 4.13
N CYS A 167 10.93 -20.17 3.70
CA CYS A 167 10.19 -19.82 2.49
C CYS A 167 11.04 -20.10 1.24
N GLY A 168 10.48 -20.84 0.27
CA GLY A 168 11.04 -20.95 -1.08
C GLY A 168 10.83 -19.67 -1.92
N ARG A 169 11.45 -19.61 -3.11
CA ARG A 169 11.49 -18.42 -3.99
C ARG A 169 10.12 -17.75 -4.19
N GLY A 170 9.10 -18.52 -4.59
CA GLY A 170 7.75 -17.98 -4.85
C GLY A 170 7.06 -17.43 -3.60
N ALA A 171 7.28 -18.03 -2.42
CA ALA A 171 6.75 -17.53 -1.16
C ALA A 171 7.42 -16.22 -0.75
N ARG A 172 8.76 -16.10 -0.90
CA ARG A 172 9.48 -14.83 -0.68
C ARG A 172 8.97 -13.75 -1.64
N ALA A 173 8.81 -14.06 -2.92
CA ALA A 173 8.30 -13.12 -3.93
C ALA A 173 6.88 -12.58 -3.61
N LEU A 174 5.98 -13.42 -3.08
CA LEU A 174 4.66 -12.99 -2.60
C LEU A 174 4.74 -11.99 -1.43
N PHE A 175 5.72 -12.15 -0.54
CA PHE A 175 5.94 -11.20 0.56
C PHE A 175 6.66 -9.92 0.12
N VAL A 176 7.56 -9.97 -0.87
CA VAL A 176 8.10 -8.75 -1.52
C VAL A 176 6.96 -7.97 -2.19
N ARG A 177 6.09 -8.67 -2.92
CA ARG A 177 4.87 -8.10 -3.51
C ARG A 177 4.00 -7.41 -2.46
N ASN A 178 3.82 -8.02 -1.28
CA ASN A 178 3.08 -7.38 -0.19
C ASN A 178 3.70 -6.06 0.29
N VAL A 179 5.03 -5.91 0.28
CA VAL A 179 5.68 -4.63 0.58
C VAL A 179 5.49 -3.63 -0.55
N SER A 180 5.57 -4.08 -1.81
CA SER A 180 5.31 -3.27 -3.00
C SER A 180 3.89 -2.64 -2.96
N ILE A 181 2.87 -3.39 -2.55
CA ILE A 181 1.51 -2.86 -2.31
C ILE A 181 1.54 -1.68 -1.34
N LEU A 182 2.27 -1.78 -0.23
CA LEU A 182 2.34 -0.75 0.81
C LEU A 182 3.16 0.48 0.40
N ALA A 183 3.98 0.40 -0.64
CA ALA A 183 4.74 1.54 -1.14
C ALA A 183 3.84 2.59 -1.82
N GLY A 184 2.88 2.14 -2.63
CA GLY A 184 1.93 3.02 -3.30
C GLY A 184 1.22 2.40 -4.51
N ALA A 185 0.41 3.24 -5.16
CA ALA A 185 -0.07 3.05 -6.53
C ALA A 185 0.64 4.05 -7.45
N LEU A 186 0.71 3.79 -8.76
CA LEU A 186 1.13 4.80 -9.74
C LEU A 186 0.01 5.83 -9.95
N ASP A 187 0.37 7.05 -10.34
CA ASP A 187 -0.56 8.13 -10.69
C ASP A 187 -0.96 8.14 -12.18
N GLY A 188 -0.26 7.37 -13.03
CA GLY A 188 -0.41 7.38 -14.48
C GLY A 188 0.55 8.32 -15.22
N GLU A 189 1.21 9.25 -14.52
CA GLU A 189 2.25 10.14 -15.07
C GLU A 189 3.68 9.65 -14.78
N GLY A 190 3.83 8.68 -13.87
CA GLY A 190 5.10 8.03 -13.52
C GLY A 190 5.56 8.27 -12.09
N GLY A 191 4.79 9.02 -11.29
CA GLY A 191 4.99 9.14 -9.85
C GLY A 191 4.37 7.99 -9.06
N THR A 192 4.25 8.14 -7.74
CA THR A 192 3.73 7.08 -6.87
C THR A 192 2.94 7.66 -5.69
N LEU A 193 1.63 7.48 -5.72
CA LEU A 193 0.69 7.86 -4.67
C LEU A 193 0.89 6.96 -3.45
N PRO A 194 1.25 7.50 -2.27
CA PRO A 194 1.60 6.70 -1.11
C PRO A 194 0.38 6.02 -0.49
N VAL A 195 0.55 4.84 0.10
CA VAL A 195 -0.53 4.22 0.89
C VAL A 195 -0.74 4.97 2.21
N ARG A 196 -1.96 5.50 2.43
CA ARG A 196 -2.36 6.15 3.69
C ARG A 196 -3.30 5.31 4.55
N ALA A 197 -3.85 4.22 4.02
CA ALA A 197 -4.68 3.28 4.76
C ALA A 197 -4.59 1.87 4.16
N VAL A 198 -4.64 0.83 5.00
CA VAL A 198 -4.84 -0.56 4.58
C VAL A 198 -6.27 -0.99 4.92
N ILE A 199 -7.01 -1.47 3.93
CA ILE A 199 -8.33 -2.08 4.11
C ILE A 199 -8.17 -3.58 3.90
N ALA A 200 -8.40 -4.35 4.97
CA ALA A 200 -8.03 -5.76 5.04
C ALA A 200 -9.17 -6.68 5.46
N TYR A 201 -9.05 -7.98 5.14
CA TYR A 201 -9.79 -9.03 5.83
C TYR A 201 -8.90 -10.21 6.23
N THR A 202 -8.93 -10.60 7.51
CA THR A 202 -8.42 -11.90 7.97
C THR A 202 -9.53 -12.77 8.60
N PRO A 203 -9.58 -14.10 8.33
CA PRO A 203 -10.69 -14.96 8.80
C PRO A 203 -10.89 -14.99 10.32
N ASN A 204 -9.81 -14.80 11.08
CA ASN A 204 -9.79 -14.78 12.53
C ASN A 204 -9.78 -13.36 13.14
N GLY A 205 -9.80 -12.30 12.33
CA GLY A 205 -9.72 -10.91 12.81
C GLY A 205 -8.33 -10.47 13.30
N LEU A 206 -7.33 -11.36 13.25
CA LEU A 206 -5.98 -11.10 13.75
C LEU A 206 -4.96 -11.12 12.61
N PRO A 207 -3.83 -10.40 12.73
CA PRO A 207 -2.74 -10.41 11.74
C PRO A 207 -1.80 -11.62 11.89
N VAL A 208 -2.23 -12.70 12.54
CA VAL A 208 -1.41 -13.86 12.94
C VAL A 208 -2.13 -15.19 12.70
N GLY A 209 -1.33 -16.27 12.65
CA GLY A 209 -1.81 -17.63 12.36
C GLY A 209 -1.83 -17.96 10.87
N ARG A 210 -1.90 -19.27 10.56
CA ARG A 210 -1.87 -19.80 9.18
C ARG A 210 -2.97 -19.24 8.28
N GLU A 211 -4.11 -18.89 8.86
CA GLU A 211 -5.27 -18.38 8.13
C GLU A 211 -5.14 -16.91 7.70
N ALA A 212 -4.31 -16.14 8.39
CA ALA A 212 -3.99 -14.76 8.06
C ALA A 212 -2.74 -14.65 7.16
N ALA A 213 -1.73 -15.50 7.38
CA ALA A 213 -0.47 -15.67 6.62
C ALA A 213 -0.05 -14.46 5.74
N GLY A 214 -0.51 -14.42 4.48
CA GLY A 214 -0.20 -13.36 3.51
C GLY A 214 -0.71 -11.98 3.93
N THR A 215 -2.01 -11.82 4.18
CA THR A 215 -2.61 -10.56 4.66
C THR A 215 -2.06 -10.16 6.03
N GLY A 216 -1.81 -11.14 6.90
CA GLY A 216 -1.20 -10.91 8.22
C GLY A 216 0.23 -10.38 8.13
N HIS A 217 0.99 -10.75 7.10
CA HIS A 217 2.29 -10.14 6.80
C HIS A 217 2.12 -8.68 6.40
N THR A 218 1.25 -8.37 5.43
CA THR A 218 0.93 -6.98 5.05
C THR A 218 0.53 -6.13 6.25
N LEU A 219 -0.34 -6.64 7.13
CA LEU A 219 -0.79 -5.93 8.34
C LEU A 219 0.33 -5.67 9.36
N ARG A 220 1.31 -6.57 9.49
CA ARG A 220 2.48 -6.35 10.38
C ARG A 220 3.44 -5.32 9.79
N THR A 221 3.70 -5.39 8.49
CA THR A 221 4.55 -4.41 7.79
C THR A 221 3.93 -3.02 7.73
N ALA A 222 2.61 -2.93 7.53
CA ALA A 222 1.92 -1.65 7.57
C ALA A 222 1.99 -1.02 8.97
N ALA A 223 1.90 -1.83 10.04
CA ALA A 223 2.05 -1.35 11.41
C ALA A 223 3.46 -0.79 11.73
N SER A 224 4.54 -1.42 11.26
CA SER A 224 5.91 -0.87 11.42
C SER A 224 6.13 0.40 10.58
N LEU A 225 5.52 0.48 9.40
CA LEU A 225 5.49 1.69 8.57
C LEU A 225 4.52 2.77 9.07
N HIS A 226 3.86 2.56 10.22
CA HIS A 226 2.87 3.48 10.81
C HIS A 226 1.71 3.82 9.85
N VAL A 227 1.31 2.86 9.00
CA VAL A 227 0.14 2.94 8.12
C VAL A 227 -1.07 2.32 8.83
N PRO A 228 -2.16 3.07 9.07
CA PRO A 228 -3.33 2.56 9.78
C PRO A 228 -4.04 1.45 8.99
N CYS A 229 -4.49 0.42 9.72
CA CYS A 229 -5.01 -0.82 9.15
C CYS A 229 -6.38 -1.17 9.71
N VAL A 230 -7.43 -1.08 8.89
CA VAL A 230 -8.79 -1.50 9.26
C VAL A 230 -9.04 -2.92 8.77
N ASN A 231 -9.39 -3.83 9.68
CA ASN A 231 -9.69 -5.23 9.35
C ASN A 231 -11.19 -5.47 9.42
N LEU A 232 -11.84 -5.62 8.26
CA LEU A 232 -13.30 -5.74 8.07
C LEU A 232 -13.91 -7.02 8.69
N SER A 233 -13.08 -7.90 9.25
CA SER A 233 -13.54 -9.06 10.00
C SER A 233 -14.23 -8.66 11.30
N ARG A 234 -15.48 -9.12 11.51
CA ARG A 234 -16.23 -8.97 12.77
C ARG A 234 -15.58 -9.66 13.98
N ARG A 235 -14.47 -10.39 13.77
CA ARG A 235 -13.65 -11.00 14.84
C ARG A 235 -12.46 -10.14 15.24
N THR A 236 -12.22 -9.02 14.56
CA THR A 236 -11.17 -8.06 14.94
C THR A 236 -11.56 -7.41 16.28
N PRO A 237 -10.66 -7.38 17.29
CA PRO A 237 -10.91 -6.66 18.53
C PRO A 237 -11.31 -5.19 18.27
N PRO A 238 -12.45 -4.70 18.80
CA PRO A 238 -13.00 -3.39 18.43
C PRO A 238 -12.02 -2.23 18.62
N GLU A 239 -11.22 -2.24 19.68
CA GLU A 239 -10.25 -1.19 20.00
C GLU A 239 -9.18 -1.02 18.90
N ARG A 240 -8.84 -2.10 18.17
CA ARG A 240 -7.90 -2.02 17.04
C ARG A 240 -8.52 -1.32 15.84
N ASN A 241 -9.77 -1.66 15.51
CA ASN A 241 -10.47 -1.00 14.40
C ASN A 241 -10.82 0.44 14.76
N ALA A 242 -11.19 0.76 16.00
CA ALA A 242 -11.43 2.13 16.46
C ALA A 242 -10.16 3.00 16.32
N ALA A 243 -9.01 2.53 16.83
CA ALA A 243 -7.75 3.24 16.70
C ALA A 243 -7.31 3.42 15.23
N ALA A 244 -7.54 2.43 14.37
CA ALA A 244 -7.25 2.55 12.94
C ALA A 244 -8.21 3.52 12.23
N LEU A 245 -9.52 3.45 12.50
CA LEU A 245 -10.55 4.31 11.91
C LEU A 245 -10.39 5.78 12.32
N ALA A 246 -9.85 6.05 13.51
CA ALA A 246 -9.47 7.39 13.93
C ALA A 246 -8.22 7.95 13.21
N ALA A 247 -7.40 7.09 12.60
CA ALA A 247 -6.11 7.44 11.99
C ALA A 247 -6.08 7.38 10.45
N VAL A 248 -7.04 6.72 9.79
CA VAL A 248 -7.20 6.78 8.32
C VAL A 248 -7.80 8.14 7.89
N PRO A 249 -7.60 8.57 6.63
CA PRO A 249 -8.30 9.73 6.07
C PRO A 249 -9.83 9.60 6.18
N ALA A 250 -10.53 10.72 6.39
CA ALA A 250 -11.97 10.72 6.64
C ALA A 250 -12.78 10.01 5.53
N ILE A 251 -12.45 10.26 4.26
CA ILE A 251 -13.08 9.59 3.11
C ILE A 251 -12.97 8.05 3.18
N VAL A 252 -11.86 7.52 3.70
CA VAL A 252 -11.63 6.08 3.90
C VAL A 252 -12.44 5.54 5.07
N ARG A 253 -12.44 6.24 6.20
CA ARG A 253 -13.28 5.89 7.37
C ARG A 253 -14.76 5.84 6.98
N ASP A 254 -15.24 6.87 6.30
CA ASP A 254 -16.66 7.09 6.05
C ASP A 254 -17.18 6.17 4.93
N ALA A 255 -16.33 5.83 3.94
CA ALA A 255 -16.58 4.72 3.01
C ALA A 255 -16.72 3.39 3.76
N ILE A 256 -15.78 3.02 4.63
CA ILE A 256 -15.83 1.76 5.39
C ILE A 256 -17.08 1.69 6.30
N LEU A 257 -17.32 2.72 7.11
CA LEU A 257 -18.44 2.76 8.06
C LEU A 257 -19.81 2.77 7.38
N GLY A 258 -19.91 3.26 6.15
CA GLY A 258 -21.13 3.21 5.35
C GLY A 258 -21.47 1.84 4.74
N ARG A 259 -20.49 0.91 4.63
CA ARG A 259 -20.67 -0.39 3.96
C ARG A 259 -20.49 -1.62 4.85
N VAL A 260 -19.88 -1.49 6.04
CA VAL A 260 -19.63 -2.64 6.94
C VAL A 260 -20.32 -2.46 8.31
N PRO A 261 -21.56 -2.98 8.48
CA PRO A 261 -22.27 -2.93 9.76
C PRO A 261 -21.55 -3.68 10.89
N GLY A 262 -21.50 -3.05 12.06
CA GLY A 262 -20.92 -3.61 13.29
C GLY A 262 -19.46 -3.23 13.56
N LEU A 263 -18.85 -2.37 12.73
CA LEU A 263 -17.58 -1.72 13.08
C LEU A 263 -17.81 -0.61 14.12
N PRO A 264 -16.83 -0.35 15.02
CA PRO A 264 -16.86 0.78 15.94
C PRO A 264 -16.81 2.10 15.16
N ARG A 265 -17.40 3.16 15.72
CA ARG A 265 -17.41 4.53 15.18
C ARG A 265 -16.56 5.44 16.07
#